data_AF-A0A1M3NGX8-F1
#
_entry.id   AF-A0A1M3NGX8-F1
#
_cell.length_a   1.000
_cell.length_b   1.000
_cell.length_c   1.000
_cell.angle_alpha   90.00
_cell.angle_beta   90.00
_cell.angle_gamma   90.00
#
_symmetry.space_group_name_H-M   'P 1'
#
loop_
_entity.id
_entity.type
_entity.pdbx_description
1 polymer ?
#
loop_
_entity_poly.entity_id
_entity_poly.type
_entity_poly.pdbx_seq_one_letter_code
_entity_poly.pdbx_strand_id
1 'polypeptide(L)'
;MSGRRIRAGAAAVLFGLLLSSREAAAADPDPWLAKDKALHFGISAGIAGGTYAASAALFEARGHALLTAAGVTIAIGAGKEMLDLAGYGSPSWKDFAADVAGTIVGLAVAWSVDLLVRGVGDERPLFRAPTTASGISTSAGGIVLSF
;
A
#
# COMPACT_ATOMS: atom_id res chain seq x y z
N MET A 1 -3.35 -17.29 33.24
CA MET A 1 -2.71 -15.98 33.49
C MET A 1 -3.72 -14.88 33.15
N SER A 2 -4.12 -14.06 34.13
CA SER A 2 -5.27 -13.15 34.02
C SER A 2 -4.91 -11.80 33.37
N GLY A 3 -5.82 -11.28 32.53
CA GLY A 3 -5.64 -10.06 31.73
C GLY A 3 -5.32 -8.77 32.51
N ARG A 4 -5.35 -8.82 33.85
CA ARG A 4 -4.96 -7.71 34.74
C ARG A 4 -3.45 -7.46 34.74
N ARG A 5 -2.62 -8.49 34.52
CA ARG A 5 -1.14 -8.35 34.43
C ARG A 5 -0.69 -7.78 33.08
N ILE A 6 -1.43 -8.08 32.00
CA ILE A 6 -1.18 -7.56 30.65
C ILE A 6 -1.54 -6.07 30.58
N ARG A 7 -2.65 -5.67 31.21
CA ARG A 7 -3.06 -4.26 31.31
C ARG A 7 -2.07 -3.40 32.11
N ALA A 8 -1.50 -3.95 33.19
CA ALA A 8 -0.46 -3.28 33.97
C ALA A 8 0.85 -3.12 33.19
N GLY A 9 1.25 -4.13 32.39
CA GLY A 9 2.41 -4.03 31.50
C GLY A 9 2.22 -3.01 30.38
N ALA A 10 1.05 -2.98 29.74
CA ALA A 10 0.72 -2.00 28.71
C ALA A 10 0.67 -0.55 29.26
N ALA A 11 0.14 -0.36 30.47
CA ALA A 11 0.11 0.96 31.12
C ALA A 11 1.52 1.46 31.48
N ALA A 12 2.43 0.57 31.90
CA ALA A 12 3.81 0.93 32.20
C ALA A 12 4.61 1.30 30.95
N VAL A 13 4.37 0.63 29.82
CA VAL A 13 4.97 0.98 28.51
C VAL A 13 4.43 2.33 28.02
N LEU A 14 3.12 2.57 28.13
CA LEU A 14 2.52 3.86 27.78
C LEU A 14 3.03 5.00 28.68
N PHE A 15 3.19 4.76 29.98
CA PHE A 15 3.74 5.74 30.93
C PHE A 15 5.23 6.01 30.69
N GLY A 16 6.02 4.99 30.33
CA GLY A 16 7.41 5.15 29.89
C GLY A 16 7.55 5.95 28.60
N LEU A 17 6.67 5.73 27.63
CA LEU A 17 6.60 6.55 26.40
C LEU A 17 6.18 8.01 26.69
N LEU A 18 5.26 8.23 27.63
CA LEU A 18 4.81 9.57 28.03
C LEU A 18 5.90 10.36 28.77
N LEU A 19 6.74 9.69 29.58
CA LEU A 19 7.82 10.33 30.33
C LEU A 19 9.08 10.61 29.51
N SER A 20 9.25 10.00 28.33
CA SER A 20 10.40 10.22 27.45
C SER A 20 10.26 11.46 26.55
N SER A 21 9.24 12.29 26.77
CA SER A 21 8.88 13.45 25.93
C SER A 21 9.47 14.78 26.42
N ARG A 22 10.67 14.78 27.02
CA ARG A 22 11.34 16.02 27.44
C ARG A 22 12.80 16.08 27.01
N GLU A 23 12.98 16.38 25.74
CA GLU A 23 14.13 17.15 25.28
C GLU A 23 13.57 18.35 24.52
N ALA A 24 13.82 19.55 25.04
CA ALA A 24 13.66 20.79 24.29
C ALA A 24 14.73 20.80 23.19
N ALA A 25 14.51 20.01 22.14
CA ALA A 25 15.23 20.08 20.89
C ALA A 25 14.83 21.38 20.18
N ALA A 26 15.78 22.02 19.48
CA ALA A 26 15.46 23.12 18.57
C ALA A 26 14.20 22.77 17.76
N ALA A 27 13.27 23.72 17.62
CA ALA A 27 12.02 23.48 16.90
C ALA A 27 12.34 22.85 15.54
N ASP A 28 11.96 21.58 15.35
CA ASP A 28 12.08 20.90 14.07
C ASP A 28 11.29 21.74 13.07
N PRO A 29 11.94 22.33 12.05
CA PRO A 29 11.25 23.18 11.09
C PRO A 29 10.20 22.39 10.30
N ASP A 30 10.26 21.06 10.32
CA ASP A 30 9.33 20.17 9.63
C ASP A 30 8.91 18.98 10.52
N PRO A 31 7.99 19.15 11.48
CA PRO A 31 7.67 18.09 12.45
C PRO A 31 6.94 16.90 11.80
N TRP A 32 7.26 15.69 12.28
CA TRP A 32 6.64 14.45 11.80
C TRP A 32 5.13 14.34 12.00
N LEU A 33 4.62 14.90 13.09
CA LEU A 33 3.21 14.88 13.45
C LEU A 33 2.60 16.26 13.19
N ALA A 34 2.52 16.61 11.92
CA ALA A 34 2.01 17.88 11.44
C ALA A 34 0.80 17.69 10.51
N LYS A 35 0.00 18.76 10.34
CA LYS A 35 -1.23 18.73 9.54
C LYS A 35 -0.94 18.39 8.08
N ASP A 36 0.13 18.94 7.54
CA ASP A 36 0.67 18.67 6.20
C ASP A 36 0.99 17.18 6.01
N LYS A 37 1.72 16.54 6.94
CA LYS A 37 1.96 15.08 6.91
C LYS A 37 0.67 14.27 6.92
N ALA A 38 -0.33 14.68 7.70
CA ALA A 38 -1.64 14.02 7.70
C ALA A 38 -2.38 14.19 6.36
N LEU A 39 -2.22 15.32 5.67
CA LEU A 39 -2.78 15.54 4.34
C LEU A 39 -2.08 14.68 3.29
N HIS A 40 -0.75 14.63 3.27
CA HIS A 40 0.03 13.73 2.41
C HIS A 40 -0.41 12.26 2.59
N PHE A 41 -0.44 11.81 3.84
CA PHE A 41 -0.94 10.49 4.19
C PHE A 41 -2.37 10.24 3.68
N GLY A 42 -3.30 11.14 3.96
CA GLY A 42 -4.71 10.96 3.61
C GLY A 42 -4.97 10.97 2.11
N ILE A 43 -4.35 11.89 1.38
CA ILE A 43 -4.45 11.98 -0.08
C ILE A 43 -3.86 10.73 -0.72
N SER A 44 -2.65 10.32 -0.29
CA SER A 44 -2.00 9.13 -0.82
C SER A 44 -2.78 7.85 -0.50
N ALA A 45 -3.39 7.74 0.68
CA ALA A 45 -4.29 6.63 0.99
C ALA A 45 -5.52 6.59 0.06
N GLY A 46 -6.12 7.75 -0.21
CA GLY A 46 -7.25 7.89 -1.13
C GLY A 46 -6.88 7.53 -2.57
N ILE A 47 -5.75 8.03 -3.08
CA ILE A 47 -5.24 7.74 -4.43
C ILE A 47 -4.95 6.24 -4.55
N ALA A 48 -4.19 5.67 -3.62
CA ALA A 48 -3.85 4.25 -3.65
C ALA A 48 -5.10 3.35 -3.64
N GLY A 49 -6.08 3.66 -2.79
CA GLY A 49 -7.34 2.93 -2.74
C GLY A 49 -8.16 3.06 -4.03
N GLY A 50 -8.28 4.28 -4.56
CA GLY A 50 -9.00 4.54 -5.81
C GLY A 50 -8.34 3.90 -7.03
N THR A 51 -7.01 4.01 -7.16
CA THR A 51 -6.25 3.36 -8.24
C THR A 51 -6.29 1.85 -8.10
N TYR A 52 -6.26 1.29 -6.89
CA TYR A 52 -6.45 -0.15 -6.69
C TYR A 52 -7.83 -0.59 -7.17
N ALA A 53 -8.90 0.12 -6.78
CA ALA A 53 -10.26 -0.21 -7.20
C ALA A 53 -10.41 -0.18 -8.74
N ALA A 54 -9.86 0.85 -9.40
CA ALA A 54 -9.84 0.96 -10.85
C ALA A 54 -9.01 -0.17 -11.50
N SER A 55 -7.80 -0.42 -11.00
CA SER A 55 -6.91 -1.45 -11.53
C SER A 55 -7.47 -2.85 -11.31
N ALA A 56 -8.19 -3.09 -10.21
CA ALA A 56 -8.85 -4.36 -9.93
C ALA A 56 -10.08 -4.61 -10.83
N ALA A 57 -10.54 -3.63 -11.61
CA ALA A 57 -11.49 -3.86 -12.69
C ALA A 57 -10.80 -4.23 -14.01
N LEU A 58 -9.51 -3.93 -14.15
CA LEU A 58 -8.70 -4.16 -15.35
C LEU A 58 -7.88 -5.46 -15.27
N PHE A 59 -7.49 -5.86 -14.07
CA PHE A 59 -6.65 -7.02 -13.84
C PHE A 59 -7.37 -8.14 -13.08
N GLU A 60 -7.22 -9.36 -13.60
CA GLU A 60 -7.66 -10.58 -12.94
C GLU A 60 -6.89 -10.82 -11.63
N ALA A 61 -5.56 -10.76 -11.69
CA ALA A 61 -4.70 -11.02 -10.54
C ALA A 61 -4.52 -9.77 -9.67
N ARG A 62 -4.82 -9.90 -8.37
CA ARG A 62 -4.82 -8.80 -7.38
C ARG A 62 -3.48 -8.11 -7.24
N GLY A 63 -2.39 -8.85 -7.39
CA GLY A 63 -1.03 -8.35 -7.31
C GLY A 63 -0.71 -7.33 -8.39
N HIS A 64 -1.28 -7.46 -9.60
CA HIS A 64 -1.12 -6.45 -10.64
C HIS A 64 -1.82 -5.14 -10.24
N ALA A 65 -3.05 -5.24 -9.72
CA ALA A 65 -3.77 -4.07 -9.21
C ALA A 65 -3.05 -3.39 -8.03
N LEU A 66 -2.49 -4.18 -7.09
CA LEU A 66 -1.68 -3.66 -5.98
C LEU A 66 -0.43 -2.95 -6.49
N LEU A 67 0.31 -3.56 -7.41
CA LEU A 67 1.55 -2.98 -7.96
C LEU A 67 1.28 -1.71 -8.76
N THR A 68 0.24 -1.70 -9.60
CA THR A 68 -0.16 -0.50 -10.34
C THR A 68 -0.54 0.62 -9.39
N ALA A 69 -1.37 0.35 -8.38
CA ALA A 69 -1.80 1.36 -7.42
C ALA A 69 -0.65 1.89 -6.55
N ALA A 70 0.24 1.01 -6.08
CA ALA A 70 1.45 1.40 -5.36
C ALA A 70 2.35 2.27 -6.24
N GLY A 71 2.65 1.82 -7.46
CA GLY A 71 3.53 2.52 -8.39
C GLY A 71 3.02 3.91 -8.76
N VAL A 72 1.72 4.03 -9.10
CA VAL A 72 1.10 5.32 -9.42
C VAL A 72 1.17 6.27 -8.23
N THR A 73 0.77 5.82 -7.04
CA THR A 73 0.71 6.69 -5.85
C THR A 73 2.10 7.14 -5.40
N ILE A 74 3.07 6.23 -5.34
CA ILE A 74 4.45 6.55 -4.98
C ILE A 74 5.08 7.48 -6.03
N ALA A 75 4.82 7.27 -7.32
CA ALA A 75 5.31 8.16 -8.38
C ALA A 75 4.76 9.59 -8.26
N ILE A 76 3.50 9.75 -7.85
CA ILE A 76 2.91 11.06 -7.58
C ILE A 76 3.63 11.75 -6.41
N GLY A 77 3.82 11.06 -5.28
CA GLY A 77 4.53 11.62 -4.12
C GLY A 77 5.98 11.98 -4.44
N ALA A 78 6.72 11.07 -5.08
CA ALA A 78 8.09 11.33 -5.52
C ALA A 78 8.16 12.50 -6.52
N GLY A 79 7.20 12.57 -7.46
CA GLY A 79 7.08 13.65 -8.42
C GLY A 79 6.85 15.01 -7.76
N LYS A 80 6.01 15.09 -6.71
CA LYS A 80 5.82 16.32 -5.93
C LYS A 80 7.15 16.77 -5.31
N GLU A 81 7.88 15.89 -4.64
CA GLU A 81 9.16 16.26 -4.02
C GLU A 81 10.23 16.69 -5.06
N MET A 82 10.23 16.07 -6.24
CA MET A 82 11.10 16.49 -7.34
C MET A 82 10.74 17.88 -7.87
N LEU A 83 9.45 18.23 -7.94
CA LEU A 83 9.01 19.58 -8.30
C LEU A 83 9.41 20.60 -7.23
N ASP A 84 9.26 20.24 -5.95
CA ASP A 84 9.70 21.10 -4.85
C ASP A 84 11.21 21.35 -4.92
N LEU A 85 12.00 20.31 -5.21
CA LEU A 85 13.45 20.43 -5.43
C LEU A 85 13.80 21.29 -6.65
N ALA A 86 12.92 21.35 -7.65
CA ALA A 86 13.06 22.22 -8.82
C ALA A 86 12.64 23.69 -8.55
N GLY A 87 12.28 24.02 -7.30
CA GLY A 87 11.98 25.39 -6.87
C GLY A 87 10.49 25.72 -6.76
N TYR A 88 9.59 24.75 -6.92
CA TYR A 88 8.14 24.96 -6.79
C TYR A 88 7.61 24.79 -5.36
N GLY A 89 8.49 24.52 -4.40
CA GLY A 89 8.14 24.29 -3.00
C GLY A 89 9.36 24.04 -2.12
N SER A 90 9.14 23.41 -0.96
CA SER A 90 10.20 23.01 -0.03
C SER A 90 10.23 21.49 0.06
N PRO A 91 11.25 20.82 -0.50
CA PRO A 91 11.28 19.36 -0.52
C PRO A 91 11.39 18.82 0.91
N SER A 92 10.55 17.85 1.23
CA SER A 92 10.51 17.14 2.50
C SER A 92 10.46 15.63 2.27
N TRP A 93 11.51 14.95 2.70
CA TRP A 93 11.51 13.49 2.74
C TRP A 93 10.45 12.94 3.71
N LYS A 94 10.03 13.75 4.72
CA LYS A 94 9.00 13.38 5.69
C LYS A 94 7.61 13.43 5.03
N ASP A 95 7.36 14.36 4.11
CA ASP A 95 6.16 14.38 3.26
C ASP A 95 6.10 13.11 2.41
N PHE A 96 7.19 12.77 1.73
CA PHE A 96 7.26 11.53 0.95
C PHE A 96 7.08 10.27 1.81
N ALA A 97 7.63 10.25 3.03
CA ALA A 97 7.39 9.15 3.95
C ALA A 97 5.92 9.04 4.37
N ALA A 98 5.23 10.18 4.55
CA ALA A 98 3.79 10.21 4.80
C ALA A 98 3.01 9.69 3.58
N ASP A 99 3.44 10.01 2.36
CA ASP A 99 2.85 9.47 1.12
C ASP A 99 2.99 7.95 1.01
N VAL A 100 4.17 7.41 1.34
CA VAL A 100 4.41 5.96 1.36
C VAL A 100 3.54 5.28 2.43
N ALA A 101 3.47 5.85 3.64
CA ALA A 101 2.62 5.32 4.71
C ALA A 101 1.13 5.35 4.31
N GLY A 102 0.68 6.45 3.70
CA GLY A 102 -0.66 6.60 3.16
C GLY A 102 -0.96 5.56 2.11
N THR A 103 -0.04 5.36 1.16
CA THR A 103 -0.14 4.34 0.11
C THR A 103 -0.35 2.95 0.72
N ILE A 104 0.49 2.55 1.68
CA ILE A 104 0.39 1.24 2.34
C ILE A 104 -0.98 1.06 3.00
N VAL A 105 -1.44 2.06 3.76
CA VAL A 105 -2.74 2.00 4.46
C VAL A 105 -3.89 1.96 3.47
N GLY A 106 -3.86 2.80 2.43
CA GLY A 106 -4.88 2.84 1.38
C GLY A 106 -5.01 1.51 0.65
N LEU A 107 -3.89 0.87 0.28
CA LEU A 107 -3.88 -0.46 -0.33
C LEU A 107 -4.38 -1.53 0.63
N ALA A 108 -3.97 -1.49 1.90
CA ALA A 108 -4.43 -2.46 2.90
C ALA A 108 -5.95 -2.40 3.09
N VAL A 109 -6.52 -1.19 3.18
CA VAL A 109 -7.97 -0.99 3.27
C VAL A 109 -8.66 -1.47 2.01
N ALA A 110 -8.21 -1.03 0.83
CA ALA A 110 -8.85 -1.37 -0.44
C ALA A 110 -8.78 -2.87 -0.75
N TRP A 111 -7.65 -3.51 -0.46
CA TRP A 111 -7.50 -4.96 -0.59
C TRP A 111 -8.38 -5.69 0.42
N SER A 112 -8.47 -5.24 1.67
CA SER A 112 -9.38 -5.83 2.66
C SER A 112 -10.84 -5.77 2.18
N VAL A 113 -11.26 -4.64 1.62
CA VAL A 113 -12.60 -4.48 1.03
C VAL A 113 -12.78 -5.43 -0.16
N ASP A 114 -11.79 -5.57 -1.05
CA ASP A 114 -11.84 -6.51 -2.17
C ASP A 114 -11.96 -7.97 -1.71
N LEU A 115 -11.25 -8.37 -0.64
CA LEU A 115 -11.40 -9.70 -0.06
C LEU A 115 -12.79 -9.91 0.55
N LEU A 116 -13.34 -8.89 1.22
CA LEU A 116 -14.68 -8.94 1.82
C LEU A 116 -15.78 -9.04 0.75
N VAL A 117 -15.63 -8.33 -0.37
CA VAL A 117 -16.64 -8.25 -1.44
C VAL A 117 -16.51 -9.37 -2.45
N ARG A 118 -15.28 -9.76 -2.81
CA ARG A 118 -14.98 -10.70 -3.92
C ARG A 118 -14.37 -12.03 -3.45
N GLY A 119 -14.26 -12.23 -2.14
CA GLY A 119 -13.82 -13.49 -1.54
C GLY A 119 -12.32 -13.74 -1.59
N VAL A 120 -11.86 -14.76 -0.87
CA VAL A 120 -10.44 -15.14 -0.73
C VAL A 120 -10.03 -16.32 -1.62
N GLY A 121 -10.92 -16.80 -2.49
CA GLY A 121 -10.68 -17.96 -3.35
C GLY A 121 -9.77 -17.69 -4.55
N ASP A 122 -9.42 -18.77 -5.25
CA ASP A 122 -8.50 -18.77 -6.40
C ASP A 122 -9.05 -18.10 -7.66
N GLU A 123 -10.31 -17.66 -7.64
CA GLU A 123 -10.93 -16.89 -8.72
C GLU A 123 -10.14 -15.62 -9.05
N ARG A 124 -9.51 -15.01 -8.03
CA ARG A 124 -8.74 -13.78 -8.13
C ARG A 124 -7.38 -13.95 -7.44
N PRO A 125 -6.43 -14.68 -8.06
CA PRO A 125 -5.17 -15.01 -7.41
C PRO A 125 -4.33 -13.76 -7.16
N LEU A 126 -3.41 -13.81 -6.20
CA LEU A 126 -2.45 -12.72 -5.97
C LEU A 126 -1.58 -12.48 -7.20
N PHE A 127 -0.93 -13.52 -7.70
CA PHE A 127 -0.22 -13.48 -8.97
C PHE A 127 -0.62 -14.70 -9.79
N ARG A 128 -0.74 -14.52 -11.11
CA ARG A 128 -0.95 -15.63 -12.03
C ARG A 128 0.41 -16.15 -12.45
N ALA A 129 0.62 -17.46 -12.37
CA ALA A 129 1.81 -18.08 -12.93
C ALA A 129 1.88 -17.73 -14.44
N PRO A 130 3.07 -17.49 -15.01
CA PRO A 130 3.22 -17.43 -16.45
C PRO A 130 2.58 -18.67 -17.02
N THR A 131 1.69 -18.52 -18.01
CA THR A 131 1.17 -19.66 -18.73
C THR A 131 2.38 -20.34 -19.35
N THR A 132 2.88 -21.42 -18.72
CA THR A 132 3.77 -22.31 -19.44
C THR A 132 2.95 -22.75 -20.64
N ALA A 133 3.50 -22.56 -21.83
CA ALA A 133 2.94 -23.13 -23.03
C ALA A 133 3.06 -24.67 -22.98
N SER A 134 2.45 -25.30 -21.98
CA SER A 134 2.34 -26.75 -21.80
C SER A 134 1.12 -27.29 -22.58
N GLY A 135 0.71 -26.55 -23.62
CA GLY A 135 -0.40 -26.86 -24.50
C GLY A 135 0.02 -27.29 -25.91
N ILE A 136 1.30 -27.56 -26.17
CA ILE A 136 1.65 -28.48 -27.26
C ILE A 136 1.46 -29.87 -26.69
N SER A 137 0.20 -30.31 -26.63
CA SER A 137 -0.11 -31.73 -26.63
C SER A 137 0.35 -32.24 -27.98
N THR A 138 1.52 -32.85 -28.04
CA THR A 138 1.90 -33.69 -29.17
C THR A 138 0.96 -34.89 -29.11
N SER A 139 -0.23 -34.78 -29.71
CA SER A 139 -1.09 -35.93 -29.95
C SER A 139 -0.37 -36.83 -30.96
N ALA A 140 0.44 -37.76 -30.45
CA ALA A 140 0.84 -38.93 -31.17
C ALA A 140 -0.42 -39.78 -31.41
N GLY A 141 -1.17 -39.48 -32.47
CA GLY A 141 -2.35 -40.25 -32.84
C GLY A 141 -3.38 -39.45 -33.64
N GLY A 142 -3.29 -39.56 -34.97
CA GLY A 142 -4.46 -39.47 -35.87
C GLY A 142 -4.96 -38.07 -36.20
N ILE A 143 -4.56 -37.56 -37.36
CA ILE A 143 -5.37 -36.58 -38.10
C ILE A 143 -6.61 -37.33 -38.59
N VAL A 144 -7.78 -37.03 -38.02
CA VAL A 144 -9.07 -37.30 -38.67
C VAL A 144 -9.57 -35.98 -39.22
N LEU A 145 -9.42 -35.81 -40.54
CA LEU A 145 -10.19 -34.81 -41.28
C LEU A 145 -11.57 -35.40 -41.54
N SER A 146 -12.61 -34.76 -41.05
CA SER A 146 -13.96 -34.95 -41.57
C SER A 146 -14.39 -33.67 -42.25
N PHE A 147 -14.76 -33.81 -43.53
CA PHE A 147 -15.40 -32.80 -44.38
C PHE A 147 -16.85 -32.59 -43.95
#